data_AF-A0A2S3QCZ1-F1
#
_entry.id   AF-A0A2S3QCZ1-F1
#
_cell.length_a   1.000
_cell.length_b   1.000
_cell.length_c   1.000
_cell.angle_alpha   90.00
_cell.angle_beta   90.00
_cell.angle_gamma   90.00
#
_symmetry.space_group_name_H-M   'P 1'
#
loop_
_entity.id
_entity.type
_entity.pdbx_description
1 polymer ?
#
loop_
_entity_poly.entity_id
_entity_poly.type
_entity_poly.pdbx_seq_one_letter_code
_entity_poly.pdbx_strand_id
1 'polypeptide(L)'
;MKRLGNDATLTRLGDVYQYLFVVKNCLELKENEQIYVEQYGDIAKISPKDSVQTEVKHHLSEHNLSDRSEDFWKSLRNWLKNYDYAAKFKSLILLTTSSIPATSAFYQWDLKHPTDRLSILKDIGQMRGGRRYFVSCMKKCFLFPTTKFLTYSRI
;
A
#
# COMPACT_ATOMS: atom_id res chain seq x y z
N MET A 1 -9.35 -14.53 25.69
CA MET A 1 -10.72 -14.01 25.93
C MET A 1 -11.57 -14.36 24.71
N LYS A 2 -12.74 -15.00 24.89
CA LYS A 2 -13.60 -15.41 23.77
C LYS A 2 -14.28 -14.17 23.19
N ARG A 3 -14.06 -13.89 21.91
CA ARG A 3 -14.73 -12.78 21.22
C ARG A 3 -16.19 -13.11 20.98
N LEU A 4 -17.05 -12.11 21.14
CA LEU A 4 -18.47 -12.21 20.77
C LEU A 4 -18.59 -12.17 19.24
N GLY A 5 -19.68 -12.72 18.69
CA GLY A 5 -19.90 -12.77 17.24
C GLY A 5 -19.98 -11.38 16.57
N ASN A 6 -20.25 -10.34 17.34
CA ASN A 6 -20.31 -8.94 16.94
C ASN A 6 -19.10 -8.12 17.43
N ASP A 7 -18.03 -8.77 17.90
CA ASP A 7 -16.80 -8.08 18.29
C ASP A 7 -16.17 -7.40 17.07
N ALA A 8 -16.27 -6.08 17.04
CA ALA A 8 -15.70 -5.21 16.01
C ALA A 8 -14.40 -4.53 16.47
N THR A 9 -13.80 -4.92 17.60
CA THR A 9 -12.67 -4.20 18.21
C THR A 9 -11.49 -4.07 17.25
N LEU A 10 -11.13 -5.13 16.52
CA LEU A 10 -10.02 -5.06 15.55
C LEU A 10 -10.31 -4.13 14.40
N THR A 11 -11.53 -4.16 13.87
CA THR A 11 -11.96 -3.27 12.79
C THR A 11 -11.89 -1.83 13.26
N ARG A 12 -12.44 -1.52 14.44
CA ARG A 12 -12.40 -0.17 15.02
C ARG A 12 -10.98 0.33 15.26
N LEU A 13 -10.06 -0.52 15.72
CA LEU A 13 -8.65 -0.14 15.87
C LEU A 13 -8.00 0.17 14.51
N GLY A 14 -8.33 -0.61 13.47
CA GLY A 14 -7.90 -0.32 12.10
C GLY A 14 -8.43 1.03 11.60
N ASP A 15 -9.73 1.28 11.79
CA ASP A 15 -10.38 2.55 11.41
C ASP A 15 -9.70 3.73 12.12
N VAL A 16 -9.49 3.64 13.44
CA VAL A 16 -8.83 4.68 14.24
C VAL A 16 -7.42 4.95 13.73
N TYR A 17 -6.63 3.91 13.47
CA TYR A 17 -5.28 4.07 12.91
C TYR A 17 -5.29 4.80 11.56
N GLN A 18 -6.23 4.45 10.68
CA GLN A 18 -6.42 5.12 9.40
C GLN A 18 -6.79 6.59 9.58
N TYR A 19 -7.75 6.91 10.46
CA TYR A 19 -8.17 8.28 10.73
C TYR A 19 -7.08 9.12 11.39
N LEU A 20 -6.22 8.55 12.24
CA LEU A 20 -5.05 9.25 12.77
C LEU A 20 -4.12 9.71 11.63
N PHE A 21 -3.91 8.87 10.62
CA PHE A 21 -3.13 9.26 9.45
C PHE A 21 -3.86 10.33 8.62
N VAL A 22 -5.19 10.25 8.46
CA VAL A 22 -5.99 11.30 7.81
C VAL A 22 -5.79 12.64 8.51
N VAL A 23 -6.00 12.70 9.83
CA VAL A 23 -5.83 13.93 10.62
C VAL A 23 -4.42 14.48 10.45
N LYS A 24 -3.40 13.63 10.54
CA LYS A 24 -2.00 14.04 10.31
C LYS A 24 -1.82 14.70 8.94
N ASN A 25 -2.33 14.10 7.88
CA ASN A 25 -2.20 14.67 6.53
C ASN A 25 -3.01 15.97 6.37
N CYS A 26 -4.19 16.06 7.00
CA CYS A 26 -5.01 17.27 6.98
C CYS A 26 -4.29 18.47 7.60
N LEU A 27 -3.48 18.26 8.65
CA LEU A 27 -2.68 19.31 9.28
C LEU A 27 -1.55 19.84 8.38
N GLU A 28 -1.16 19.08 7.36
CA GLU A 28 -0.07 19.41 6.43
C GLU A 28 -0.58 19.88 5.05
N LEU A 29 -1.91 19.97 4.86
CA LEU A 29 -2.50 20.37 3.58
C LEU A 29 -2.16 21.80 3.21
N LYS A 30 -1.87 22.00 1.93
CA LYS A 30 -1.71 23.31 1.31
C LYS A 30 -3.01 23.73 0.62
N GLU A 31 -3.06 24.99 0.21
CA GLU A 31 -4.16 25.49 -0.60
C GLU A 31 -4.35 24.65 -1.86
N ASN A 32 -5.61 24.36 -2.20
CA ASN A 32 -6.01 23.48 -3.30
C ASN A 32 -5.63 22.00 -3.17
N GLU A 33 -5.22 21.55 -1.98
CA GLU A 33 -5.07 20.12 -1.68
C GLU A 33 -6.31 19.59 -0.95
N GLN A 34 -6.63 18.30 -1.18
CA GLN A 34 -7.79 17.65 -0.58
C GLN A 34 -7.43 16.23 -0.14
N ILE A 35 -8.04 15.77 0.96
CA ILE A 35 -8.01 14.37 1.39
C ILE A 35 -9.37 13.73 1.14
N TYR A 36 -9.36 12.57 0.50
CA TYR A 36 -10.49 11.68 0.34
C TYR A 36 -10.24 10.40 1.15
N VAL A 37 -11.30 9.86 1.74
CA VAL A 37 -11.28 8.64 2.57
C VAL A 37 -12.24 7.64 1.96
N GLU A 38 -11.82 6.39 1.78
CA GLU A 38 -12.64 5.29 1.20
C GLU A 38 -13.20 5.52 -0.23
N GLN A 39 -12.65 6.47 -0.99
CA GLN A 39 -13.13 6.78 -2.36
C GLN A 39 -12.18 6.34 -3.47
N TYR A 40 -10.87 6.58 -3.32
CA TYR A 40 -9.84 6.25 -4.32
C TYR A 40 -8.81 5.24 -3.79
N GLY A 41 -9.17 4.53 -2.73
CA GLY A 41 -8.29 3.80 -1.83
C GLY A 41 -8.70 4.10 -0.39
N ASP A 42 -7.94 3.58 0.57
CA ASP A 42 -8.20 3.83 1.99
C ASP A 42 -8.05 5.34 2.28
N ILE A 43 -6.99 5.96 1.76
CA ILE A 43 -6.75 7.41 1.85
C ILE A 43 -6.17 7.92 0.53
N ALA A 44 -6.65 9.07 0.04
CA ALA A 44 -6.12 9.71 -1.16
C ALA A 44 -5.92 11.23 -0.97
N LYS A 45 -4.70 11.71 -1.20
CA LYS A 45 -4.37 13.13 -1.30
C LYS A 45 -4.43 13.57 -2.76
N ILE A 46 -5.35 14.48 -3.07
CA ILE A 46 -5.38 15.17 -4.36
C ILE A 46 -4.56 16.45 -4.23
N SER A 47 -3.54 16.57 -5.07
CA SER A 47 -2.65 17.74 -5.11
C SER A 47 -2.13 17.93 -6.54
N PRO A 48 -1.98 19.18 -7.01
CA PRO A 48 -1.33 19.46 -8.28
C PRO A 48 0.14 18.99 -8.36
N LYS A 49 0.84 18.93 -7.22
CA LYS A 49 2.29 18.68 -7.16
C LYS A 49 2.64 17.26 -6.74
N ASP A 50 1.91 16.69 -5.80
CA ASP A 50 2.26 15.47 -5.08
C ASP A 50 1.01 14.64 -4.71
N SER A 51 0.15 14.36 -5.69
CA SER A 51 -1.02 13.49 -5.46
C SER A 51 -0.59 12.08 -5.04
N VAL A 52 -1.25 11.54 -4.01
CA VAL A 52 -0.93 10.23 -3.43
C VAL A 52 -2.19 9.42 -3.20
N GLN A 53 -2.15 8.13 -3.53
CA GLN A 53 -3.11 7.13 -3.09
C GLN A 53 -2.43 6.22 -2.07
N THR A 54 -3.11 5.87 -0.98
CA THR A 54 -2.56 5.08 0.12
C THR A 54 -3.49 3.92 0.47
N GLU A 55 -2.90 2.72 0.56
CA GLU A 55 -3.49 1.52 1.16
C GLU A 55 -2.89 1.36 2.57
N VAL A 56 -3.72 1.28 3.60
CA VAL A 56 -3.35 1.21 5.01
C VAL A 56 -3.44 -0.23 5.50
N LYS A 57 -2.41 -0.70 6.21
CA LYS A 57 -2.32 -2.07 6.75
C LYS A 57 -1.78 -2.06 8.18
N HIS A 58 -2.71 -2.14 9.14
CA HIS A 58 -2.42 -2.10 10.57
C HIS A 58 -2.38 -3.52 11.18
N HIS A 59 -1.33 -3.81 11.93
CA HIS A 59 -1.12 -5.06 12.66
C HIS A 59 -0.93 -4.79 14.14
N LEU A 60 -1.62 -5.56 15.00
CA LEU A 60 -1.44 -5.47 16.45
C LEU A 60 -0.19 -6.20 16.96
N SER A 61 0.17 -7.32 16.33
CA SER A 61 1.36 -8.08 16.66
C SER A 61 2.55 -7.66 15.80
N GLU A 62 3.73 -8.20 16.10
CA GLU A 62 4.85 -8.08 15.17
C GLU A 62 4.52 -8.76 13.86
N HIS A 63 4.90 -8.09 12.77
CA HIS A 63 4.68 -8.57 11.43
C HIS A 63 5.78 -8.04 10.51
N ASN A 64 6.25 -8.91 9.62
CA ASN A 64 7.30 -8.59 8.66
C ASN A 64 6.72 -8.65 7.25
N LEU A 65 6.94 -7.59 6.48
CA LEU A 65 6.56 -7.54 5.08
C LEU A 65 7.53 -8.42 4.27
N SER A 66 7.01 -9.48 3.68
CA SER A 66 7.75 -10.44 2.86
C SER A 66 7.05 -10.65 1.52
N ASP A 67 7.70 -11.34 0.59
CA ASP A 67 7.12 -11.76 -0.68
C ASP A 67 5.88 -12.66 -0.51
N ARG A 68 5.60 -13.16 0.70
CA ARG A 68 4.40 -13.95 1.03
C ARG A 68 3.27 -13.12 1.65
N SER A 69 3.53 -11.88 2.07
CA SER A 69 2.56 -11.07 2.78
C SER A 69 1.37 -10.74 1.90
N GLU A 70 0.18 -11.16 2.31
CA GLU A 70 -1.06 -10.91 1.57
C GLU A 70 -1.34 -9.42 1.40
N ASP A 71 -0.97 -8.61 2.38
CA ASP A 71 -1.12 -7.16 2.39
C ASP A 71 -0.54 -6.51 1.13
N PHE A 72 0.69 -6.88 0.78
CA PHE A 72 1.33 -6.37 -0.42
C PHE A 72 0.56 -6.80 -1.67
N TRP A 73 0.22 -8.09 -1.79
CA TRP A 73 -0.43 -8.62 -2.99
C TRP A 73 -1.87 -8.14 -3.17
N LYS A 74 -2.61 -7.96 -2.07
CA LYS A 74 -3.95 -7.37 -2.09
C LYS A 74 -3.89 -5.91 -2.52
N SER A 75 -2.94 -5.14 -1.97
CA SER A 75 -2.75 -3.73 -2.35
C SER A 75 -2.33 -3.59 -3.82
N LEU A 76 -1.36 -4.39 -4.28
CA LEU A 76 -0.96 -4.42 -5.68
C LEU A 76 -2.13 -4.80 -6.60
N ARG A 77 -2.95 -5.78 -6.21
CA ARG A 77 -4.15 -6.17 -6.94
C ARG A 77 -5.18 -5.04 -6.99
N ASN A 78 -5.38 -4.29 -5.91
CA ASN A 78 -6.30 -3.15 -5.86
C ASN A 78 -5.87 -2.06 -6.84
N TRP A 79 -4.58 -1.69 -6.83
CA TRP A 79 -4.02 -0.74 -7.78
C TRP A 79 -4.16 -1.19 -9.23
N LEU A 80 -3.89 -2.46 -9.50
CA LEU A 80 -4.03 -3.05 -10.83
C LEU A 80 -5.48 -3.09 -11.33
N LYS A 81 -6.42 -3.43 -10.45
CA LYS A 81 -7.84 -3.50 -10.79
C LYS A 81 -8.40 -2.11 -11.09
N ASN A 82 -7.91 -1.09 -10.41
CA ASN A 82 -8.35 0.30 -10.54
C ASN A 82 -7.30 1.18 -11.24
N TYR A 83 -6.55 0.60 -12.18
CA TYR A 83 -5.37 1.25 -12.77
C TYR A 83 -5.65 2.63 -13.37
N ASP A 84 -6.78 2.81 -14.07
CA ASP A 84 -7.12 4.09 -14.70
C ASP A 84 -7.27 5.23 -13.68
N TYR A 85 -7.59 4.92 -12.42
CA TYR A 85 -7.58 5.87 -11.33
C TYR A 85 -6.22 5.94 -10.65
N ALA A 86 -5.60 4.79 -10.37
CA ALA A 86 -4.29 4.73 -9.72
C ALA A 86 -3.23 5.51 -10.51
N ALA A 87 -3.26 5.44 -11.84
CA ALA A 87 -2.34 6.14 -12.74
C ALA A 87 -2.47 7.68 -12.70
N LYS A 88 -3.55 8.23 -12.13
CA LYS A 88 -3.75 9.68 -11.95
C LYS A 88 -2.96 10.23 -10.76
N PHE A 89 -2.51 9.38 -9.86
CA PHE A 89 -1.71 9.77 -8.70
C PHE A 89 -0.22 9.83 -9.08
N LYS A 90 0.56 10.67 -8.40
CA LYS A 90 2.03 10.66 -8.55
C LYS A 90 2.69 9.52 -7.79
N SER A 91 2.09 9.09 -6.68
CA SER A 91 2.59 7.95 -5.91
C SER A 91 1.47 7.07 -5.37
N LEU A 92 1.77 5.78 -5.27
CA LEU A 92 0.95 4.77 -4.64
C LEU A 92 1.69 4.28 -3.39
N ILE A 93 1.07 4.36 -2.23
CA ILE A 93 1.72 4.08 -0.95
C ILE A 93 1.07 2.88 -0.29
N LEU A 94 1.88 1.92 0.13
CA LEU A 94 1.49 0.96 1.14
C LEU A 94 1.96 1.49 2.50
N LEU A 95 1.01 2.00 3.29
CA LEU A 95 1.25 2.41 4.67
C LEU A 95 1.04 1.19 5.57
N THR A 96 2.08 0.76 6.28
CA THR A 96 1.98 -0.44 7.13
C THR A 96 2.71 -0.29 8.45
N THR A 97 2.26 -1.03 9.46
CA THR A 97 3.02 -1.22 10.71
C THR A 97 4.01 -2.39 10.64
N SER A 98 4.11 -3.06 9.50
CA SER A 98 5.05 -4.15 9.30
C SER A 98 6.48 -3.64 9.22
N SER A 99 7.42 -4.38 9.81
CA SER A 99 8.85 -4.14 9.56
C SER A 99 9.25 -4.73 8.20
N ILE A 100 10.30 -4.19 7.58
CA ILE A 100 10.85 -4.71 6.32
C ILE A 100 12.28 -5.17 6.60
N PRO A 101 12.49 -6.43 7.00
CA PRO A 101 13.83 -6.92 7.34
C PRO A 101 14.73 -6.99 6.10
N ALA A 102 16.06 -6.96 6.30
CA ALA A 102 17.04 -7.07 5.22
C ALA A 102 16.90 -8.34 4.36
N THR A 103 16.32 -9.39 4.94
CA THR A 103 16.01 -10.66 4.26
C THR A 103 14.76 -10.60 3.38
N SER A 104 13.97 -9.53 3.45
CA SER A 104 12.79 -9.36 2.62
C SER A 104 13.17 -8.99 1.19
N ALA A 105 12.47 -9.57 0.22
CA ALA A 105 12.56 -9.15 -1.19
C ALA A 105 12.20 -7.66 -1.38
N PHE A 106 11.47 -7.08 -0.41
CA PHE A 106 11.01 -5.70 -0.39
C PHE A 106 11.93 -4.76 0.37
N TYR A 107 13.08 -5.24 0.87
CA TYR A 107 14.03 -4.41 1.58
C TYR A 107 14.52 -3.25 0.72
N GLN A 108 14.49 -2.03 1.30
CA GLN A 108 14.83 -0.78 0.63
C GLN A 108 14.04 -0.54 -0.68
N TRP A 109 12.78 -0.97 -0.75
CA TRP A 109 11.91 -0.80 -1.92
C TRP A 109 11.97 0.60 -2.53
N ASP A 110 11.91 1.63 -1.68
CA ASP A 110 11.85 3.03 -2.08
C ASP A 110 13.15 3.52 -2.77
N LEU A 111 14.29 2.86 -2.51
CA LEU A 111 15.57 3.16 -3.15
C LEU A 111 15.76 2.43 -4.49
N LYS A 112 14.93 1.42 -4.79
CA LYS A 112 15.05 0.62 -6.01
C LYS A 112 14.50 1.37 -7.22
N HIS A 113 15.13 1.21 -8.37
CA HIS A 113 14.61 1.74 -9.62
C HIS A 113 13.33 0.98 -10.03
N PRO A 114 12.39 1.60 -10.77
CA PRO A 114 11.18 0.91 -11.24
C PRO A 114 11.43 -0.41 -11.98
N THR A 115 12.53 -0.50 -12.74
CA THR A 115 12.94 -1.73 -13.44
C THR A 115 13.33 -2.86 -12.49
N ASP A 116 14.01 -2.54 -11.38
CA ASP A 116 14.45 -3.52 -10.39
C ASP A 116 13.25 -4.05 -9.60
N ARG A 117 12.32 -3.15 -9.23
CA ARG A 117 11.04 -3.51 -8.61
C ARG A 117 10.25 -4.47 -9.49
N LEU A 118 10.20 -4.21 -10.80
CA LEU A 118 9.56 -5.11 -11.75
C LEU A 118 10.27 -6.47 -11.83
N SER A 119 11.60 -6.49 -11.81
CA SER A 119 12.36 -7.76 -11.80
C SER A 119 12.02 -8.59 -10.56
N ILE A 120 12.09 -7.99 -9.37
CA ILE A 120 11.75 -8.65 -8.10
C ILE A 120 10.38 -9.32 -8.18
N LEU A 121 9.37 -8.59 -8.67
CA LEU A 121 8.02 -9.12 -8.77
C LEU A 121 7.87 -10.22 -9.82
N LYS A 122 8.62 -10.14 -10.93
CA LYS A 122 8.68 -11.22 -11.92
C LYS A 122 9.31 -12.47 -11.34
N ASP A 123 10.40 -12.33 -10.60
CA ASP A 123 11.13 -13.44 -9.97
C ASP A 123 10.23 -14.16 -8.97
N ILE A 124 9.52 -13.40 -8.11
CA ILE A 124 8.52 -13.98 -7.19
C ILE A 124 7.40 -14.69 -7.95
N GLY A 125 6.90 -14.10 -9.04
CA GLY A 125 5.84 -14.69 -9.86
C GLY A 125 6.26 -15.96 -10.60
N GLN A 126 7.50 -16.04 -11.09
CA GLN A 126 8.05 -17.22 -11.75
C GLN A 126 8.24 -18.38 -10.78
N MET A 127 8.78 -18.11 -9.58
CA MET A 127 8.96 -19.12 -8.54
C MET A 127 7.64 -19.77 -8.08
N ARG A 128 6.49 -19.14 -8.32
CA ARG A 128 5.17 -19.58 -7.80
C ARG A 128 4.24 -20.21 -8.84
N GLY A 129 4.73 -20.58 -10.01
CA GLY A 129 3.92 -21.29 -11.00
C GLY A 129 2.88 -20.40 -11.69
N GLY A 130 3.36 -19.45 -12.49
CA GLY A 130 2.72 -19.06 -13.75
C GLY A 130 1.24 -18.66 -13.71
N ARG A 131 0.85 -17.66 -12.91
CA ARG A 131 -0.41 -16.94 -13.20
C ARG A 131 -0.15 -16.00 -14.39
N ARG A 132 -0.45 -16.44 -15.62
CA ARG A 132 -0.37 -15.64 -16.86
C ARG A 132 -1.04 -14.26 -16.75
N TYR A 133 -2.05 -14.13 -15.89
CA TYR A 133 -2.72 -12.85 -15.58
C TYR A 133 -1.80 -11.83 -14.90
N PHE A 134 -0.84 -12.31 -14.10
CA PHE A 134 0.06 -11.47 -13.30
C PHE A 134 1.05 -10.69 -14.18
N VAL A 135 1.64 -11.35 -15.17
CA VAL A 135 2.71 -10.78 -16.03
C VAL A 135 2.19 -9.68 -16.95
N SER A 136 0.97 -9.83 -17.49
CA SER A 136 0.35 -8.82 -18.37
C SER A 136 -0.01 -7.54 -17.61
N CYS A 137 -0.58 -7.69 -16.41
CA CYS A 137 -0.91 -6.57 -15.52
C CYS A 137 0.35 -5.83 -15.01
N MET A 138 1.42 -6.56 -14.72
CA MET A 138 2.69 -5.99 -14.23
C MET A 138 3.40 -5.08 -15.25
N LYS A 139 3.20 -5.29 -16.56
CA LYS A 139 3.73 -4.36 -17.58
C LYS A 139 3.07 -2.97 -17.52
N LYS A 140 1.83 -2.88 -17.03
CA LYS A 140 1.09 -1.60 -16.87
C LYS A 140 1.41 -0.92 -15.52
N CYS A 141 1.57 -1.70 -14.46
CA CYS A 141 1.59 -1.18 -13.08
C CYS A 141 2.84 -0.39 -12.65
N PHE A 142 3.90 -0.35 -13.46
CA PHE A 142 5.17 0.31 -13.09
C PHE A 142 5.68 1.32 -14.14
N LEU A 143 4.87 1.62 -15.15
CA LEU A 143 5.09 2.71 -16.10
C LEU A 143 4.30 3.94 -15.63
N PHE A 144 4.66 4.50 -14.45
CA PHE A 144 3.92 5.55 -13.69
C PHE A 144 2.72 4.99 -12.92
N PRO A 145 2.48 5.25 -11.60
CA PRO A 145 3.16 6.12 -10.61
C PRO A 145 4.26 5.45 -9.77
N THR A 146 5.01 6.23 -8.96
CA THR A 146 6.00 5.68 -8.02
C THR A 146 5.33 4.95 -6.86
N THR A 147 5.66 3.67 -6.66
CA THR A 147 5.24 2.93 -5.46
C THR A 147 6.17 3.21 -4.29
N LYS A 148 5.63 3.35 -3.07
CA LYS A 148 6.43 3.56 -1.86
C LYS A 148 5.90 2.76 -0.68
N PHE A 149 6.78 2.39 0.25
CA PHE A 149 6.42 1.78 1.52
C PHE A 149 6.67 2.75 2.67
N LEU A 150 5.60 3.18 3.33
CA LEU A 150 5.70 3.97 4.55
C LEU A 150 5.47 3.05 5.74
N THR A 151 6.48 2.98 6.63
CA THR A 151 6.39 2.20 7.86
C THR A 151 6.19 3.13 9.05
N TYR A 152 5.22 2.80 9.91
CA TYR A 152 4.90 3.57 11.10
C TYR A 152 4.78 2.64 12.31
N SER A 153 4.93 3.22 13.50
CA SER A 153 4.70 2.50 14.75
C SER A 153 3.25 2.07 14.90
N ARG A 154 3.04 0.93 15.55
CA ARG A 154 1.73 0.46 16.00
C ARG A 154 1.19 1.41 17.09
N ILE A 155 -0.13 1.47 17.21
CA ILE A 155 -0.84 2.12 18.33
C ILE A 155 -1.32 1.11 19.35
#